data_AF-A0AAD5SUZ2-F1
#
_entry.id   AF-A0AAD5SUZ2-F1
#
_cell.length_a   1.000
_cell.length_b   1.000
_cell.length_c   1.000
_cell.angle_alpha   90.00
_cell.angle_beta   90.00
_cell.angle_gamma   90.00
#
_symmetry.space_group_name_H-M   'P 1'
#
loop_
_entity.id
_entity.type
_entity.pdbx_description
1 polymer ?
#
loop_
_entity_poly.entity_id
_entity_poly.type
_entity_poly.pdbx_seq_one_letter_code
_entity_poly.pdbx_strand_id
1 'polypeptide(L)'
;MQVVWILSFALLHVWAESAESAKQIEDIPVSAISDIFVELNSNAINTSTIFTPRIVLAGYSHQSHRGKCEPPIHSAKSNDDTIQISPTNNLTFDEAAAFYVSTQRRVLPRLYKEFYDFATSKSCNVLGAASLSHAFDHLPQRISPRLIGLASKKLGTSTFLVGKLKPNEQKLHEDLVDDKVPIDLNSENKIFPDNILRDLDSGFYNPLWTNYLGPVLKYLSPGLRIVINRMDYPVVRVPGSGDKCNSVSNNFLRDHSFFHEVNLHITDDVVPVFSATAVPDCFADIVAPLEYALVSVKPRVENNMSWNEKKGQAVWRGSSTDGKTPDDIQEWNKLHRHRLVAYSNILQSKGIDLIDAKFTKYWKPQSDDTALRLLKQNFGEIPDANFMNFSIHYKHKYLIVADGATFAERFHTFLRESESLIFRARVFSDWTDHWVKPYTHYIPISLNWSDLLSAIEWAIEYDSEAQKIAQDGFMFGKTQLRFEDMQCHMFALLMEYDDRLSEKENLSDKIS
;
A
#
# COMPACT_ATOMS: atom_id res chain seq x y z
N MET A 1 47.94 -20.73 -24.73
CA MET A 1 47.49 -19.62 -25.62
C MET A 1 46.15 -19.90 -26.34
N GLN A 2 45.31 -20.84 -25.89
CA GLN A 2 44.01 -21.17 -26.52
C GLN A 2 42.77 -20.96 -25.64
N VAL A 3 42.92 -20.49 -24.38
CA VAL A 3 41.79 -20.30 -23.45
C VAL A 3 41.25 -18.85 -23.43
N VAL A 4 42.00 -17.88 -23.97
CA VAL A 4 41.62 -16.45 -23.95
C VAL A 4 40.71 -16.06 -25.13
N TRP A 5 40.69 -16.87 -26.20
CA TRP A 5 39.90 -16.56 -27.41
C TRP A 5 38.44 -17.03 -27.34
N ILE A 6 38.12 -18.04 -26.53
CA ILE A 6 36.74 -18.58 -26.42
C ILE A 6 35.85 -17.67 -25.55
N LEU A 7 36.40 -17.06 -24.50
CA LEU A 7 35.66 -16.11 -23.64
C LEU A 7 35.36 -14.79 -24.36
N SER A 8 36.23 -14.35 -25.27
CA SER A 8 36.04 -13.12 -26.03
C SER A 8 34.94 -13.23 -27.09
N PHE A 9 34.74 -14.41 -27.68
CA PHE A 9 33.67 -14.66 -28.67
C PHE A 9 32.29 -14.85 -28.04
N ALA A 10 32.21 -15.45 -26.84
CA ALA A 10 30.96 -15.60 -26.10
C ALA A 10 30.41 -14.25 -25.59
N LEU A 11 31.30 -13.37 -25.10
CA LEU A 11 30.93 -12.01 -24.69
C LEU A 11 30.47 -11.13 -25.86
N LEU A 12 31.06 -11.31 -27.06
CA LEU A 12 30.64 -10.60 -28.27
C LEU A 12 29.31 -11.10 -28.85
N HIS A 13 28.97 -12.39 -28.72
CA HIS A 13 27.65 -12.91 -29.13
C HIS A 13 26.53 -12.44 -28.19
N VAL A 14 26.78 -12.43 -26.87
CA VAL A 14 25.81 -11.91 -25.88
C VAL A 14 25.58 -10.41 -26.05
N TRP A 15 26.60 -9.64 -26.44
CA TRP A 15 26.48 -8.21 -26.77
C TRP A 15 25.80 -7.95 -28.13
N ALA A 16 25.95 -8.84 -29.11
CA ALA A 16 25.29 -8.72 -30.39
C ALA A 16 23.79 -9.07 -30.30
N GLU A 17 23.43 -10.12 -29.56
CA GLU A 17 22.02 -10.47 -29.31
C GLU A 17 21.29 -9.42 -28.45
N SER A 18 21.98 -8.77 -27.50
CA SER A 18 21.39 -7.68 -26.71
C SER A 18 21.24 -6.38 -27.53
N ALA A 19 22.18 -6.08 -28.43
CA ALA A 19 22.11 -4.92 -29.32
C ALA A 19 21.07 -5.06 -30.45
N GLU A 20 20.81 -6.29 -30.90
CA GLU A 20 19.78 -6.61 -31.90
C GLU A 20 18.38 -6.58 -31.27
N SER A 21 18.26 -6.98 -29.99
CA SER A 21 17.05 -6.78 -29.18
C SER A 21 16.75 -5.29 -28.91
N ALA A 22 17.79 -4.48 -28.67
CA ALA A 22 17.66 -3.04 -28.43
C ALA A 22 17.23 -2.24 -29.69
N LYS A 23 17.51 -2.76 -30.90
CA LYS A 23 17.12 -2.11 -32.17
C LYS A 23 15.66 -2.34 -32.58
N GLN A 24 14.94 -3.28 -31.96
CA GLN A 24 13.52 -3.53 -32.26
C GLN A 24 12.54 -2.70 -31.40
N ILE A 25 13.04 -1.83 -30.52
CA ILE A 25 12.24 -1.17 -29.47
C ILE A 25 12.02 0.34 -29.73
N GLU A 26 12.65 0.94 -30.75
CA GLU A 26 12.50 2.38 -31.05
C GLU A 26 11.10 2.81 -31.56
N ASP A 27 10.18 1.86 -31.83
CA ASP A 27 8.85 2.14 -32.40
C ASP A 27 7.66 1.76 -31.49
N ILE A 28 7.86 1.62 -30.16
CA ILE A 28 6.72 1.40 -29.24
C ILE A 28 6.32 2.75 -28.61
N PRO A 29 5.20 3.37 -29.01
CA PRO A 29 4.76 4.60 -28.39
C PRO A 29 4.34 4.30 -26.94
N VAL A 30 5.03 4.91 -25.98
CA VAL A 30 4.65 4.89 -24.56
C VAL A 30 3.26 5.51 -24.33
N SER A 31 2.75 6.28 -25.30
CA SER A 31 1.37 6.78 -25.34
C SER A 31 0.31 5.74 -25.71
N ALA A 32 0.67 4.51 -26.11
CA ALA A 32 -0.27 3.52 -26.62
C ALA A 32 -0.95 2.65 -25.53
N ILE A 33 -0.59 2.78 -24.25
CA ILE A 33 -1.20 1.95 -23.18
C ILE A 33 -2.68 2.29 -22.95
N SER A 34 -3.09 3.55 -23.18
CA SER A 34 -4.50 3.94 -23.15
C SER A 34 -5.32 3.38 -24.32
N ASP A 35 -4.64 3.05 -25.42
CA ASP A 35 -5.24 2.60 -26.68
C ASP A 35 -5.23 1.07 -26.84
N ILE A 36 -4.65 0.33 -25.88
CA ILE A 36 -4.56 -1.14 -25.89
C ILE A 36 -5.91 -1.80 -26.19
N PHE A 37 -6.99 -1.31 -25.59
CA PHE A 37 -8.33 -1.88 -25.80
C PHE A 37 -9.03 -1.36 -27.06
N VAL A 38 -8.54 -0.28 -27.65
CA VAL A 38 -8.98 0.24 -28.96
C VAL A 38 -8.34 -0.58 -30.08
N GLU A 39 -7.05 -0.90 -29.98
CA GLU A 39 -6.32 -1.73 -30.95
C GLU A 39 -6.77 -3.21 -30.94
N LEU A 40 -7.04 -3.80 -29.77
CA LEU A 40 -7.50 -5.19 -29.66
C LEU A 40 -8.83 -5.46 -30.40
N ASN A 41 -9.66 -4.43 -30.62
CA ASN A 41 -10.93 -4.53 -31.34
C ASN A 41 -10.76 -4.46 -32.88
N SER A 42 -9.62 -3.96 -33.37
CA SER A 42 -9.36 -3.80 -34.81
C SER A 42 -8.96 -5.11 -35.52
N ASN A 43 -8.62 -6.16 -34.77
CA ASN A 43 -8.25 -7.47 -35.32
C ASN A 43 -9.46 -8.40 -35.63
N ALA A 44 -10.69 -7.88 -35.61
CA ALA A 44 -11.89 -8.61 -36.02
C ALA A 44 -12.37 -8.29 -37.46
N ILE A 45 -11.69 -7.42 -38.22
CA ILE A 45 -12.04 -7.14 -39.63
C ILE A 45 -10.78 -7.17 -40.49
N ASN A 46 -10.76 -8.10 -41.44
CA ASN A 46 -9.67 -8.33 -42.37
C ASN A 46 -9.53 -7.18 -43.39
N THR A 47 -8.29 -7.00 -43.87
CA THR A 47 -7.82 -6.30 -45.10
C THR A 47 -7.22 -4.88 -44.99
N SER A 48 -5.89 -4.86 -45.14
CA SER A 48 -5.07 -3.90 -45.89
C SER A 48 -5.50 -2.43 -45.98
N THR A 49 -4.84 -1.54 -45.23
CA THR A 49 -4.29 -0.30 -45.80
C THR A 49 -3.21 0.29 -44.88
N ILE A 50 -2.02 0.53 -45.43
CA ILE A 50 -0.94 1.28 -44.80
C ILE A 50 -1.39 2.75 -44.72
N PHE A 51 -1.52 3.31 -43.52
CA PHE A 51 -1.66 4.75 -43.30
C PHE A 51 -0.48 5.26 -42.48
N THR A 52 0.42 5.97 -43.14
CA THR A 52 1.42 6.83 -42.49
C THR A 52 0.78 8.17 -42.11
N PRO A 53 0.76 8.60 -40.84
CA PRO A 53 0.45 9.98 -40.51
C PRO A 53 1.72 10.84 -40.62
N ARG A 54 1.65 11.89 -41.44
CA ARG A 54 2.62 12.98 -41.48
C ARG A 54 2.56 13.77 -40.16
N ILE A 55 3.68 13.85 -39.46
CA ILE A 55 3.88 14.78 -38.34
C ILE A 55 4.11 16.20 -38.90
N VAL A 56 3.32 17.15 -38.43
CA VAL A 56 3.57 18.58 -38.59
C VAL A 56 4.65 18.97 -37.57
N LEU A 57 5.87 19.23 -38.05
CA LEU A 57 6.97 19.77 -37.26
C LEU A 57 6.75 21.27 -37.06
N ALA A 58 6.41 21.69 -35.84
CA ALA A 58 6.68 23.05 -35.39
C ALA A 58 8.12 23.06 -34.84
N GLY A 59 8.99 23.77 -35.56
CA GLY A 59 10.44 23.71 -35.39
C GLY A 59 10.95 24.30 -34.07
N TYR A 60 11.92 23.60 -33.48
CA TYR A 60 13.02 24.22 -32.76
C TYR A 60 14.33 23.68 -33.33
N SER A 61 15.21 24.61 -33.68
CA SER A 61 16.46 24.40 -34.41
C SER A 61 17.46 23.54 -33.63
N HIS A 62 18.03 22.55 -34.32
CA HIS A 62 19.22 21.83 -33.93
C HIS A 62 20.40 22.76 -33.62
N GLN A 63 21.02 22.60 -32.46
CA GLN A 63 22.47 22.64 -32.33
C GLN A 63 22.96 21.33 -31.73
N SER A 64 23.83 20.67 -32.48
CA SER A 64 24.46 19.38 -32.18
C SER A 64 25.53 19.55 -31.11
N HIS A 65 25.36 18.95 -29.93
CA HIS A 65 26.48 18.60 -29.05
C HIS A 65 26.30 17.15 -28.58
N ARG A 66 27.30 16.31 -28.86
CA ARG A 66 27.45 14.98 -28.25
C ARG A 66 27.66 15.19 -26.75
N GLY A 67 26.62 14.95 -25.96
CA GLY A 67 26.68 14.91 -24.50
C GLY A 67 26.15 13.57 -24.03
N LYS A 68 26.91 12.89 -23.18
CA LYS A 68 26.50 11.69 -22.47
C LYS A 68 25.18 11.97 -21.74
N CYS A 69 24.20 11.07 -21.83
CA CYS A 69 23.07 11.06 -20.92
C CYS A 69 23.59 10.65 -19.53
N GLU A 70 24.06 11.63 -18.76
CA GLU A 70 24.10 11.49 -17.30
C GLU A 70 22.69 11.81 -16.77
N PRO A 71 22.18 11.07 -15.78
CA PRO A 71 20.93 11.41 -15.13
C PRO A 71 21.05 12.83 -14.54
N PRO A 72 19.95 13.59 -14.41
CA PRO A 72 20.01 14.92 -13.82
C PRO A 72 20.45 14.79 -12.37
N ILE A 73 21.75 15.02 -12.11
CA ILE A 73 22.26 15.35 -10.79
C ILE A 73 21.77 16.77 -10.51
N HIS A 74 20.49 16.89 -10.17
CA HIS A 74 20.08 17.99 -9.32
C HIS A 74 20.63 17.69 -7.93
N SER A 75 21.85 18.17 -7.69
CA SER A 75 22.24 18.60 -6.35
C SER A 75 21.36 19.79 -5.97
N ALA A 76 20.08 19.54 -5.74
CA ALA A 76 19.31 20.40 -4.87
C ALA A 76 19.94 20.18 -3.49
N LYS A 77 20.80 21.11 -3.08
CA LYS A 77 20.97 21.37 -1.65
C LYS A 77 19.61 21.84 -1.14
N SER A 78 18.72 20.89 -0.85
CA SER A 78 17.64 21.15 0.08
C SER A 78 18.32 21.38 1.42
N ASN A 79 18.30 22.63 1.89
CA ASN A 79 18.42 22.92 3.31
C ASN A 79 17.14 22.45 4.01
N ASP A 80 16.86 21.16 3.91
CA ASP A 80 15.90 20.48 4.74
C ASP A 80 16.75 19.58 5.62
N ASP A 81 17.05 20.06 6.82
CA ASP A 81 17.70 19.31 7.90
C ASP A 81 16.73 18.22 8.40
N THR A 82 16.24 17.36 7.51
CA THR A 82 15.63 16.09 7.89
C THR A 82 16.75 15.19 8.36
N ILE A 83 16.99 15.24 9.67
CA ILE A 83 17.85 14.31 10.39
C ILE A 83 17.43 12.90 9.97
N GLN A 84 18.31 12.19 9.26
CA GLN A 84 18.20 10.75 9.01
C GLN A 84 18.42 10.05 10.35
N ILE A 85 17.39 10.03 11.20
CA ILE A 85 17.42 9.33 12.49
C ILE A 85 17.20 7.85 12.19
N SER A 86 18.26 7.06 12.40
CA SER A 86 18.18 5.60 12.38
C SER A 86 17.02 5.13 13.28
N PRO A 87 16.18 4.17 12.84
CA PRO A 87 15.08 3.68 13.67
C PRO A 87 15.68 2.92 14.87
N THR A 88 15.57 3.54 16.05
CA THR A 88 15.77 3.01 17.42
C THR A 88 17.14 2.41 17.75
N ASN A 89 17.87 2.95 18.74
CA ASN A 89 17.73 2.44 20.11
C ASN A 89 18.19 3.38 21.25
N ASN A 90 18.55 4.64 21.02
CA ASN A 90 19.21 5.44 22.07
C ASN A 90 18.57 6.80 22.39
N LEU A 91 17.40 7.13 21.83
CA LEU A 91 16.72 8.36 22.20
C LEU A 91 16.15 8.25 23.61
N THR A 92 16.51 9.21 24.44
CA THR A 92 15.92 9.39 25.77
C THR A 92 14.48 9.90 25.66
N PHE A 93 13.73 9.80 26.76
CA PHE A 93 12.38 10.36 26.84
C PHE A 93 12.37 11.86 26.54
N ASP A 94 13.33 12.61 27.09
CA ASP A 94 13.40 14.06 26.91
C ASP A 94 13.69 14.45 25.46
N GLU A 95 14.54 13.70 24.75
CA GLU A 95 14.81 13.92 23.32
C GLU A 95 13.58 13.61 22.46
N ALA A 96 12.91 12.48 22.69
CA ALA A 96 11.69 12.13 21.96
C ALA A 96 10.57 13.14 22.22
N ALA A 97 10.40 13.56 23.47
CA ALA A 97 9.45 14.59 23.88
C ALA A 97 9.76 15.95 23.23
N ALA A 98 11.02 16.38 23.25
CA ALA A 98 11.44 17.63 22.61
C ALA A 98 11.21 17.59 21.10
N PHE A 99 11.49 16.45 20.45
CA PHE A 99 11.19 16.25 19.03
C PHE A 99 9.69 16.37 18.73
N TYR A 100 8.85 15.72 19.54
CA TYR A 100 7.40 15.83 19.37
C TYR A 100 6.92 17.28 19.54
N VAL A 101 7.30 17.95 20.62
CA VAL A 101 6.86 19.33 20.91
C VAL A 101 7.31 20.31 19.83
N SER A 102 8.56 20.18 19.36
CA SER A 102 9.09 21.05 18.30
C SER A 102 8.41 20.83 16.95
N THR A 103 8.18 19.57 16.57
CA THR A 103 7.54 19.22 15.30
C THR A 103 6.06 19.58 15.30
N GLN A 104 5.35 19.25 16.38
CA GLN A 104 3.89 19.39 16.46
C GLN A 104 3.42 20.74 17.00
N ARG A 105 4.33 21.56 17.53
CA ARG A 105 4.07 22.88 18.11
C ARG A 105 2.92 22.87 19.13
N ARG A 106 2.85 21.80 19.93
CA ARG A 106 1.81 21.57 20.94
C ARG A 106 2.41 20.90 22.17
N VAL A 107 1.67 20.96 23.28
CA VAL A 107 2.04 20.24 24.50
C VAL A 107 1.98 18.73 24.27
N LEU A 108 2.74 17.98 25.05
CA LEU A 108 2.71 16.53 24.98
C LEU A 108 1.31 16.00 25.34
N PRO A 109 0.79 15.01 24.59
CA PRO A 109 -0.40 14.29 24.99
C PRO A 109 -0.25 13.69 26.38
N ARG A 110 -1.36 13.59 27.12
CA ARG A 110 -1.38 13.00 28.47
C ARG A 110 -0.70 11.63 28.54
N LEU A 111 -0.90 10.79 27.52
CA LEU A 111 -0.39 9.41 27.47
C LEU A 111 0.98 9.27 26.77
N TYR A 112 1.69 10.38 26.54
CA TYR A 112 2.95 10.34 25.78
C TYR A 112 4.04 9.53 26.49
N LYS A 113 4.10 9.59 27.83
CA LYS A 113 5.07 8.81 28.61
C LYS A 113 4.78 7.32 28.50
N GLU A 114 3.52 6.91 28.64
CA GLU A 114 3.07 5.53 28.50
C GLU A 114 3.30 5.00 27.09
N PHE A 115 3.06 5.82 26.07
CA PHE A 115 3.42 5.50 24.68
C PHE A 115 4.92 5.28 24.53
N TYR A 116 5.76 6.19 25.01
CA TYR A 116 7.21 6.08 24.93
C TYR A 116 7.72 4.81 25.63
N ASP A 117 7.28 4.54 26.85
CA ASP A 117 7.69 3.36 27.62
C ASP A 117 7.22 2.06 26.93
N PHE A 118 6.01 2.05 26.35
CA PHE A 118 5.52 0.92 25.57
C PHE A 118 6.35 0.72 24.30
N ALA A 119 6.54 1.76 23.49
CA ALA A 119 7.26 1.70 22.23
C ALA A 119 8.72 1.26 22.43
N THR A 120 9.41 1.79 23.44
CA THR A 120 10.78 1.37 23.78
C THR A 120 10.84 -0.09 24.24
N SER A 121 9.90 -0.55 25.07
CA SER A 121 9.82 -1.95 25.51
C SER A 121 9.62 -2.95 24.36
N LYS A 122 9.08 -2.48 23.24
CA LYS A 122 8.84 -3.26 22.01
C LYS A 122 9.87 -3.00 20.90
N SER A 123 10.85 -2.12 21.18
CA SER A 123 11.83 -1.66 20.18
C SER A 123 11.16 -1.06 18.93
N CYS A 124 10.09 -0.29 19.13
CA CYS A 124 9.37 0.44 18.08
C CYS A 124 9.93 1.86 17.89
N ASN A 125 9.71 2.45 16.71
CA ASN A 125 10.07 3.85 16.43
C ASN A 125 9.26 4.86 17.28
N VAL A 126 9.91 5.42 18.31
CA VAL A 126 9.32 6.42 19.23
C VAL A 126 9.00 7.77 18.57
N LEU A 127 9.67 8.12 17.47
CA LEU A 127 9.44 9.39 16.77
C LEU A 127 8.21 9.37 15.87
N GLY A 128 7.70 8.17 15.54
CA GLY A 128 6.56 8.00 14.65
C GLY A 128 5.30 8.73 15.13
N ALA A 129 5.11 8.87 16.45
CA ALA A 129 3.96 9.56 17.01
C ALA A 129 3.83 11.02 16.53
N ALA A 130 4.94 11.72 16.30
CA ALA A 130 4.89 13.09 15.78
C ALA A 130 4.25 13.13 14.39
N SER A 131 4.68 12.25 13.47
CA SER A 131 4.13 12.19 12.11
C SER A 131 2.64 11.85 12.08
N LEU A 132 2.17 11.03 13.02
CA LEU A 132 0.78 10.56 13.07
C LEU A 132 -0.20 11.60 13.60
N SER A 133 0.29 12.62 14.30
CA SER A 133 -0.56 13.68 14.81
C SER A 133 -1.29 14.46 13.70
N HIS A 134 -0.70 14.51 12.50
CA HIS A 134 -1.29 15.12 11.31
C HIS A 134 -2.50 14.35 10.75
N ALA A 135 -2.69 13.07 11.13
CA ALA A 135 -3.87 12.30 10.74
C ALA A 135 -5.18 12.91 11.25
N PHE A 136 -5.10 13.80 12.24
CA PHE A 136 -6.24 14.47 12.87
C PHE A 136 -6.41 15.93 12.43
N ASP A 137 -5.60 16.46 11.50
CA ASP A 137 -5.60 17.89 11.16
C ASP A 137 -6.90 18.38 10.49
N HIS A 138 -7.66 17.46 9.89
CA HIS A 138 -8.98 17.74 9.34
C HIS A 138 -10.08 17.89 10.42
N LEU A 139 -9.80 17.44 11.65
CA LEU A 139 -10.73 17.51 12.77
C LEU A 139 -10.51 18.78 13.60
N PRO A 140 -11.54 19.26 14.31
CA PRO A 140 -11.33 20.29 15.32
C PRO A 140 -10.35 19.82 16.40
N GLN A 141 -9.64 20.77 17.00
CA GLN A 141 -8.72 20.52 18.11
C GLN A 141 -9.39 19.78 19.28
N ARG A 142 -10.69 20.02 19.49
CA ARG A 142 -11.52 19.28 20.44
C ARG A 142 -12.59 18.47 19.69
N ILE A 143 -12.51 17.16 19.83
CA ILE A 143 -13.48 16.21 19.30
C ILE A 143 -14.60 16.05 20.33
N SER A 144 -15.81 16.48 19.96
CA SER A 144 -16.98 16.39 20.83
C SER A 144 -17.68 15.03 20.71
N PRO A 145 -18.42 14.59 21.74
CA PRO A 145 -19.28 13.40 21.66
C PRO A 145 -20.29 13.45 20.52
N ARG A 146 -20.72 14.65 20.12
CA ARG A 146 -21.59 14.84 18.97
C ARG A 146 -20.92 14.39 17.67
N LEU A 147 -19.64 14.72 17.45
CA LEU A 147 -18.91 14.30 16.25
C LEU A 147 -18.76 12.78 16.20
N ILE A 148 -18.44 12.16 17.34
CA ILE A 148 -18.38 10.70 17.47
C ILE A 148 -19.76 10.10 17.16
N GLY A 149 -20.84 10.66 17.71
CA GLY A 149 -22.20 10.19 17.45
C GLY A 149 -22.66 10.37 16.00
N LEU A 150 -22.11 11.35 15.27
CA LEU A 150 -22.33 11.50 13.82
C LEU A 150 -21.54 10.45 13.03
N ALA A 151 -20.27 10.23 13.40
CA ALA A 151 -19.43 9.19 12.82
C ALA A 151 -20.09 7.80 12.96
N SER A 152 -20.55 7.45 14.17
CA SER A 152 -21.19 6.16 14.49
C SER A 152 -22.47 5.85 13.69
N LYS A 153 -23.10 6.87 13.10
CA LYS A 153 -24.33 6.70 12.30
C LYS A 153 -24.05 6.55 10.82
N LYS A 154 -22.78 6.65 10.39
CA LYS A 154 -22.41 6.50 9.00
C LYS A 154 -22.52 5.04 8.58
N LEU A 155 -23.10 4.83 7.40
CA LEU A 155 -23.25 3.51 6.82
C LEU A 155 -21.88 2.86 6.65
N GLY A 156 -21.77 1.58 7.01
CA GLY A 156 -20.51 0.84 6.92
C GLY A 156 -19.49 1.19 8.01
N THR A 157 -19.89 1.88 9.09
CA THR A 157 -19.02 2.10 10.25
C THR A 157 -19.45 1.25 11.45
N SER A 158 -18.51 0.97 12.34
CA SER A 158 -18.77 0.37 13.64
C SER A 158 -18.18 1.14 14.79
N THR A 159 -18.89 1.16 15.91
CA THR A 159 -18.43 1.85 17.12
C THR A 159 -17.86 0.86 18.12
N PHE A 160 -16.59 1.06 18.45
CA PHE A 160 -15.89 0.31 19.48
C PHE A 160 -15.80 1.13 20.76
N LEU A 161 -16.02 0.48 21.91
CA LEU A 161 -15.98 1.07 23.24
C LEU A 161 -14.87 0.45 24.07
N VAL A 162 -13.99 1.27 24.61
CA VAL A 162 -13.05 0.87 25.67
C VAL A 162 -13.80 0.83 27.00
N GLY A 163 -13.79 -0.30 27.70
CA GLY A 163 -14.40 -0.39 29.02
C GLY A 163 -14.12 -1.70 29.73
N LYS A 164 -14.55 -1.83 30.98
CA LYS A 164 -14.21 -3.00 31.80
C LYS A 164 -14.82 -4.29 31.32
N LEU A 165 -14.11 -5.42 31.38
CA LEU A 165 -14.67 -6.76 31.15
C LEU A 165 -15.84 -7.01 32.10
N LYS A 166 -17.01 -7.44 31.58
CA LYS A 166 -18.16 -7.78 32.44
C LYS A 166 -18.03 -9.21 32.97
N PRO A 167 -18.60 -9.51 34.15
CA PRO A 167 -18.55 -10.86 34.72
C PRO A 167 -19.09 -11.97 33.79
N ASN A 168 -20.09 -11.68 32.97
CA ASN A 168 -20.70 -12.64 32.03
C ASN A 168 -19.88 -12.85 30.75
N GLU A 169 -18.87 -12.00 30.48
CA GLU A 169 -17.99 -12.10 29.32
C GLU A 169 -16.72 -12.91 29.62
N GLN A 170 -16.45 -13.18 30.90
CA GLN A 170 -15.22 -13.83 31.37
C GLN A 170 -15.05 -15.26 30.81
N LYS A 171 -16.12 -16.06 30.79
CA LYS A 171 -16.08 -17.42 30.25
C LYS A 171 -15.81 -17.45 28.73
N LEU A 172 -16.43 -16.54 27.97
CA LEU A 172 -16.21 -16.44 26.52
C LEU A 172 -14.78 -15.99 26.19
N HIS A 173 -14.20 -15.13 27.03
CA HIS A 173 -12.80 -14.71 26.90
C HIS A 173 -11.83 -15.89 27.13
N GLU A 174 -12.06 -16.70 28.16
CA GLU A 174 -11.26 -17.89 28.48
C GLU A 174 -11.30 -18.93 27.35
N ASP A 175 -12.48 -19.18 26.75
CA ASP A 175 -12.66 -20.16 25.67
C ASP A 175 -12.02 -19.74 24.32
N LEU A 176 -11.85 -18.44 24.08
CA LEU A 176 -11.34 -17.90 22.80
C LEU A 176 -9.82 -17.74 22.74
N VAL A 177 -9.14 -17.77 23.89
CA VAL A 177 -7.67 -17.70 23.98
C VAL A 177 -7.02 -18.99 23.49
N ASP A 178 -7.77 -20.10 23.38
CA ASP A 178 -7.20 -21.42 23.16
C ASP A 178 -7.08 -21.86 21.69
N ASP A 179 -7.85 -21.32 20.72
CA ASP A 179 -8.07 -22.13 19.49
C ASP A 179 -7.91 -21.53 18.08
N LYS A 180 -7.74 -20.22 17.82
CA LYS A 180 -7.79 -19.76 16.38
C LYS A 180 -6.88 -18.62 15.91
N VAL A 181 -5.79 -18.29 16.59
CA VAL A 181 -4.78 -17.40 15.99
C VAL A 181 -3.37 -17.89 16.33
N PRO A 182 -2.54 -18.30 15.35
CA PRO A 182 -1.16 -18.67 15.59
C PRO A 182 -0.35 -17.38 15.79
N ILE A 183 -0.41 -16.83 17.00
CA ILE A 183 0.54 -15.88 17.52
C ILE A 183 1.10 -16.58 18.75
N ASP A 184 2.42 -16.79 18.78
CA ASP A 184 3.12 -17.47 19.86
C ASP A 184 2.94 -16.70 21.18
N LEU A 185 1.88 -17.05 21.91
CA LEU A 185 1.61 -16.61 23.27
C LEU A 185 2.44 -17.47 24.22
N ASN A 186 3.77 -17.34 24.14
CA ASN A 186 4.65 -17.89 25.16
C ASN A 186 4.38 -17.16 26.50
N SER A 187 3.47 -17.76 27.27
CA SER A 187 3.31 -17.91 28.73
C SER A 187 3.66 -16.80 29.74
N GLU A 188 4.22 -15.65 29.36
CA GLU A 188 4.49 -14.53 30.29
C GLU A 188 3.60 -13.29 30.06
N ASN A 189 2.78 -13.27 29.00
CA ASN A 189 1.93 -12.14 28.62
C ASN A 189 0.42 -12.38 28.80
N LYS A 190 0.00 -13.18 29.78
CA LYS A 190 -1.40 -13.16 30.28
C LYS A 190 -1.63 -11.90 31.13
N ILE A 191 -1.43 -10.71 30.54
CA ILE A 191 -1.81 -9.45 31.15
C ILE A 191 -3.31 -9.31 30.89
N PHE A 192 -4.14 -9.51 31.92
CA PHE A 192 -5.56 -9.17 31.85
C PHE A 192 -5.70 -7.65 32.02
N PRO A 193 -5.96 -6.87 30.96
CA PRO A 193 -6.21 -5.46 31.15
C PRO A 193 -7.61 -5.32 31.77
N ASP A 194 -7.74 -4.47 32.78
CA ASP A 194 -9.04 -4.09 33.32
C ASP A 194 -9.97 -3.51 32.24
N ASN A 195 -9.44 -3.10 31.07
CA ASN A 195 -10.18 -2.57 29.92
C ASN A 195 -10.09 -3.48 28.68
N ILE A 196 -11.24 -3.78 28.07
CA ILE A 196 -11.40 -4.47 26.79
C ILE A 196 -11.98 -3.53 25.72
N LEU A 197 -11.86 -3.91 24.45
CA LEU A 197 -12.52 -3.22 23.34
C LEU A 197 -13.78 -3.99 22.92
N ARG A 198 -14.96 -3.36 23.06
CA ARG A 198 -16.25 -3.93 22.67
C ARG A 198 -16.75 -3.34 21.37
N ASP A 199 -17.15 -4.18 20.43
CA ASP A 199 -17.93 -3.77 19.27
C ASP A 199 -19.40 -3.59 19.69
N LEU A 200 -19.91 -2.36 19.63
CA LEU A 200 -21.26 -2.03 20.06
C LEU A 200 -22.34 -2.47 19.07
N ASP A 201 -21.98 -2.71 17.81
CA ASP A 201 -22.96 -3.07 16.78
C ASP A 201 -23.23 -4.57 16.78
N SER A 202 -22.18 -5.37 16.90
CA SER A 202 -22.31 -6.81 17.00
C SER A 202 -22.70 -7.22 18.42
N GLY A 203 -22.38 -6.41 19.44
CA GLY A 203 -22.56 -6.76 20.84
C GLY A 203 -21.62 -7.87 21.31
N PHE A 204 -20.66 -8.27 20.47
CA PHE A 204 -19.74 -9.37 20.71
C PHE A 204 -18.33 -8.87 21.02
N TYR A 205 -17.65 -9.63 21.87
CA TYR A 205 -16.22 -9.53 22.11
C TYR A 205 -15.45 -10.03 20.89
N ASN A 206 -14.50 -9.24 20.39
CA ASN A 206 -13.61 -9.66 19.31
C ASN A 206 -12.20 -9.98 19.87
N PRO A 207 -11.78 -11.26 19.87
CA PRO A 207 -10.49 -11.68 20.42
C PRO A 207 -9.31 -11.11 19.62
N LEU A 208 -9.47 -10.84 18.31
CA LEU A 208 -8.41 -10.24 17.50
C LEU A 208 -8.08 -8.83 18.01
N TRP A 209 -9.09 -8.00 18.20
CA TRP A 209 -8.92 -6.64 18.71
C TRP A 209 -8.38 -6.61 20.13
N THR A 210 -8.79 -7.56 20.96
CA THR A 210 -8.31 -7.63 22.35
C THR A 210 -6.87 -8.13 22.42
N ASN A 211 -6.47 -9.10 21.60
CA ASN A 211 -5.06 -9.52 21.54
C ASN A 211 -4.19 -8.42 20.94
N TYR A 212 -4.70 -7.73 19.92
CA TYR A 212 -3.99 -6.66 19.26
C TYR A 212 -3.82 -5.44 20.17
N LEU A 213 -4.87 -4.94 20.81
CA LEU A 213 -4.83 -3.69 21.59
C LEU A 213 -4.79 -3.90 23.11
N GLY A 214 -4.95 -5.12 23.60
CA GLY A 214 -4.93 -5.48 25.03
C GLY A 214 -3.80 -4.82 25.84
N PRO A 215 -2.54 -4.90 25.38
CA PRO A 215 -1.41 -4.29 26.09
C PRO A 215 -1.52 -2.77 26.29
N VAL A 216 -2.28 -2.07 25.43
CA VAL A 216 -2.41 -0.61 25.44
C VAL A 216 -3.77 -0.11 25.95
N LEU A 217 -4.82 -0.94 25.92
CA LEU A 217 -6.18 -0.59 26.36
C LEU A 217 -6.25 -0.15 27.82
N LYS A 218 -5.35 -0.62 28.68
CA LYS A 218 -5.27 -0.22 30.09
C LYS A 218 -4.93 1.27 30.31
N TYR A 219 -4.31 1.93 29.33
CA TYR A 219 -3.94 3.34 29.42
C TYR A 219 -5.04 4.29 28.92
N LEU A 220 -5.91 3.79 28.05
CA LEU A 220 -6.97 4.58 27.42
C LEU A 220 -8.12 4.86 28.39
N SER A 221 -8.77 6.01 28.21
CA SER A 221 -9.87 6.43 29.08
C SER A 221 -11.04 5.43 29.04
N PRO A 222 -11.57 4.97 30.18
CA PRO A 222 -12.82 4.21 30.20
C PRO A 222 -13.94 5.02 29.53
N GLY A 223 -14.67 4.40 28.61
CA GLY A 223 -15.71 5.07 27.83
C GLY A 223 -15.25 5.66 26.50
N LEU A 224 -13.95 5.56 26.17
CA LEU A 224 -13.41 5.97 24.86
C LEU A 224 -14.16 5.23 23.74
N ARG A 225 -14.75 6.00 22.82
CA ARG A 225 -15.46 5.50 21.64
C ARG A 225 -14.65 5.75 20.38
N ILE A 226 -14.38 4.69 19.64
CA ILE A 226 -13.61 4.69 18.39
C ILE A 226 -14.56 4.25 17.28
N VAL A 227 -14.66 5.03 16.20
CA VAL A 227 -15.48 4.66 15.05
C VAL A 227 -14.58 4.13 13.96
N ILE A 228 -14.78 2.86 13.59
CA ILE A 228 -13.99 2.13 12.61
C ILE A 228 -14.84 1.92 11.35
N ASN A 229 -14.29 2.29 10.20
CA ASN A 229 -14.85 1.96 8.91
C ASN A 229 -14.70 0.45 8.62
N ARG A 230 -15.81 -0.20 8.25
CA ARG A 230 -15.90 -1.62 7.86
C ARG A 230 -15.88 -1.81 6.35
N MET A 231 -15.93 -0.73 5.58
CA MET A 231 -15.79 -0.77 4.13
C MET A 231 -14.31 -0.84 3.75
N ASP A 232 -14.03 -1.43 2.59
CA ASP A 232 -12.66 -1.52 2.09
C ASP A 232 -12.11 -0.10 1.76
N TYR A 233 -12.99 0.80 1.31
CA TYR A 233 -12.66 2.14 0.82
C TYR A 233 -12.86 3.24 1.87
N PRO A 234 -12.15 4.39 1.77
CA PRO A 234 -12.32 5.52 2.69
C PRO A 234 -13.68 6.21 2.53
N VAL A 235 -14.22 6.75 3.62
CA VAL A 235 -15.61 7.25 3.68
C VAL A 235 -15.74 8.73 4.03
N VAL A 236 -14.68 9.39 4.50
CA VAL A 236 -14.71 10.82 4.88
C VAL A 236 -13.99 11.63 3.83
N ARG A 237 -14.71 12.44 3.05
CA ARG A 237 -14.09 13.32 2.06
C ARG A 237 -13.44 14.52 2.74
N VAL A 238 -12.29 14.95 2.23
CA VAL A 238 -11.72 16.25 2.60
C VAL A 238 -12.66 17.36 2.11
N PRO A 239 -13.14 18.28 2.97
CA PRO A 239 -14.00 19.38 2.54
C PRO A 239 -13.37 20.21 1.41
N GLY A 240 -14.13 20.47 0.34
CA GLY A 240 -13.64 21.24 -0.81
C GLY A 240 -12.66 20.50 -1.73
N SER A 241 -12.37 19.22 -1.48
CA SER A 241 -11.51 18.40 -2.35
C SER A 241 -12.18 17.92 -3.64
N GLY A 242 -13.48 18.21 -3.83
CA GLY A 242 -14.29 17.74 -4.96
C GLY A 242 -13.57 17.84 -6.30
N ASP A 243 -12.99 19.00 -6.62
CA ASP A 243 -12.28 19.20 -7.90
C ASP A 243 -10.93 18.47 -8.00
N LYS A 244 -10.25 18.21 -6.88
CA LYS A 244 -8.95 17.50 -6.83
C LYS A 244 -9.11 15.98 -6.95
N CYS A 245 -10.28 15.48 -6.56
CA CYS A 245 -10.58 14.07 -6.38
C CYS A 245 -11.59 13.53 -7.38
N ASN A 246 -11.99 14.36 -8.34
CA ASN A 246 -12.73 13.95 -9.50
C ASN A 246 -11.76 13.40 -10.55
N SER A 247 -12.04 12.19 -11.05
CA SER A 247 -11.24 11.47 -12.07
C SER A 247 -11.03 12.27 -13.36
N VAL A 248 -11.91 13.23 -13.67
CA VAL A 248 -11.91 13.95 -14.95
C VAL A 248 -10.85 15.06 -14.99
N SER A 249 -10.51 15.67 -13.84
CA SER A 249 -9.54 16.77 -13.74
C SER A 249 -8.12 16.28 -13.46
N ASN A 250 -7.97 15.10 -12.85
CA ASN A 250 -6.68 14.55 -12.47
C ASN A 250 -6.35 13.32 -13.34
N ASN A 251 -5.47 13.51 -14.33
CA ASN A 251 -5.04 12.46 -15.27
C ASN A 251 -4.54 11.19 -14.55
N PHE A 252 -3.92 11.33 -13.39
CA PHE A 252 -3.42 10.19 -12.61
C PHE A 252 -4.55 9.36 -11.97
N LEU A 253 -5.60 10.01 -11.45
CA LEU A 253 -6.71 9.30 -10.80
C LEU A 253 -7.68 8.67 -11.80
N ARG A 254 -7.75 9.18 -13.04
CA ARG A 254 -8.59 8.63 -14.12
C ARG A 254 -8.27 7.17 -14.45
N ASP A 255 -7.05 6.76 -14.16
CA ASP A 255 -6.47 5.47 -14.49
C ASP A 255 -6.87 4.34 -13.51
N HIS A 256 -7.67 4.65 -12.48
CA HIS A 256 -8.09 3.68 -11.47
C HIS A 256 -9.62 3.64 -11.30
N SER A 257 -10.21 2.45 -11.31
CA SER A 257 -11.67 2.24 -11.33
C SER A 257 -12.40 2.79 -10.13
N PHE A 258 -11.76 2.84 -8.96
CA PHE A 258 -12.33 3.47 -7.75
C PHE A 258 -12.97 4.84 -8.03
N PHE A 259 -12.35 5.67 -8.89
CA PHE A 259 -12.84 7.02 -9.20
C PHE A 259 -13.92 7.07 -10.29
N HIS A 260 -14.38 5.91 -10.75
CA HIS A 260 -15.48 5.75 -11.69
C HIS A 260 -16.67 5.02 -11.05
N GLU A 261 -16.56 4.60 -9.78
CA GLU A 261 -17.65 3.95 -9.07
C GLU A 261 -18.69 4.97 -8.59
N VAL A 262 -19.95 4.76 -8.99
CA VAL A 262 -21.06 5.71 -8.74
C VAL A 262 -21.79 5.48 -7.41
N ASN A 263 -21.47 4.43 -6.65
CA ASN A 263 -22.21 4.00 -5.46
C ASN A 263 -21.34 3.92 -4.19
N LEU A 264 -20.46 4.89 -3.98
CA LEU A 264 -19.65 4.97 -2.76
C LEU A 264 -20.40 5.75 -1.67
N HIS A 265 -20.43 5.21 -0.44
CA HIS A 265 -21.08 5.85 0.70
C HIS A 265 -20.12 6.82 1.39
N ILE A 266 -19.84 7.93 0.71
CA ILE A 266 -18.91 8.97 1.16
C ILE A 266 -19.70 10.07 1.89
N THR A 267 -19.11 10.63 2.94
CA THR A 267 -19.62 11.79 3.67
C THR A 267 -18.69 12.99 3.53
N ASP A 268 -19.26 14.19 3.42
CA ASP A 268 -18.53 15.46 3.50
C ASP A 268 -18.55 16.05 4.93
N ASP A 269 -18.97 15.24 5.91
CA ASP A 269 -19.04 15.66 7.31
C ASP A 269 -17.63 15.59 7.91
N VAL A 270 -17.28 16.53 8.77
CA VAL A 270 -16.03 16.48 9.55
C VAL A 270 -16.23 15.56 10.76
N VAL A 271 -15.87 14.29 10.61
CA VAL A 271 -16.11 13.24 11.63
C VAL A 271 -14.91 12.31 11.82
N PRO A 272 -14.62 11.85 13.05
CA PRO A 272 -13.48 10.98 13.32
C PRO A 272 -13.80 9.53 12.93
N VAL A 273 -13.39 9.10 11.75
CA VAL A 273 -13.52 7.70 11.29
C VAL A 273 -12.14 7.12 11.01
N PHE A 274 -11.84 5.98 11.63
CA PHE A 274 -10.62 5.22 11.39
C PHE A 274 -10.82 4.26 10.23
N SER A 275 -9.96 4.31 9.22
CA SER A 275 -10.04 3.46 8.02
C SER A 275 -8.71 2.76 7.75
N ALA A 276 -8.76 1.63 7.04
CA ALA A 276 -7.54 0.89 6.69
C ALA A 276 -6.67 1.65 5.66
N THR A 277 -7.30 2.57 4.94
CA THR A 277 -6.68 3.32 3.87
C THR A 277 -7.40 4.65 3.62
N ALA A 278 -6.73 5.55 2.90
CA ALA A 278 -7.28 6.78 2.34
C ALA A 278 -6.59 7.07 1.00
N VAL A 279 -7.23 7.88 0.14
CA VAL A 279 -6.53 8.52 -0.97
C VAL A 279 -6.03 9.88 -0.47
N PRO A 280 -4.70 10.14 -0.50
CA PRO A 280 -4.14 11.42 -0.07
C PRO A 280 -4.85 12.61 -0.72
N ASP A 281 -5.02 13.69 0.04
CA ASP A 281 -5.73 14.92 -0.35
C ASP A 281 -7.23 14.80 -0.68
N CYS A 282 -7.75 13.57 -0.76
CA CYS A 282 -9.14 13.30 -1.12
C CYS A 282 -9.99 12.83 0.05
N PHE A 283 -9.39 12.01 0.91
CA PHE A 283 -10.07 11.47 2.06
C PHE A 283 -9.35 11.87 3.32
N ALA A 284 -10.16 12.20 4.31
CA ALA A 284 -9.75 12.68 5.61
C ALA A 284 -9.76 11.56 6.64
N ASP A 285 -10.15 10.34 6.29
CA ASP A 285 -10.14 9.19 7.21
C ASP A 285 -8.81 9.08 7.97
N ILE A 286 -8.89 8.73 9.26
CA ILE A 286 -7.72 8.47 10.09
C ILE A 286 -7.20 7.08 9.69
N VAL A 287 -6.18 7.06 8.84
CA VAL A 287 -5.58 5.80 8.36
C VAL A 287 -4.92 5.05 9.52
N ALA A 288 -5.34 3.81 9.72
CA ALA A 288 -4.90 3.00 10.85
C ALA A 288 -4.65 1.53 10.46
N PRO A 289 -3.77 0.82 11.19
CA PRO A 289 -3.55 -0.61 11.05
C PRO A 289 -4.75 -1.42 11.56
N LEU A 290 -5.75 -1.59 10.69
CA LEU A 290 -6.96 -2.38 10.96
C LEU A 290 -6.80 -3.85 10.51
N GLU A 291 -7.92 -4.57 10.30
CA GLU A 291 -7.96 -6.02 10.07
C GLU A 291 -7.05 -6.51 8.94
N TYR A 292 -6.93 -5.76 7.84
CA TYR A 292 -6.01 -6.09 6.73
C TYR A 292 -4.54 -6.09 7.15
N ALA A 293 -4.14 -5.18 8.04
CA ALA A 293 -2.77 -5.14 8.53
C ALA A 293 -2.44 -6.41 9.34
N LEU A 294 -3.38 -6.90 10.14
CA LEU A 294 -3.22 -8.14 10.92
C LEU A 294 -3.02 -9.37 10.02
N VAL A 295 -3.63 -9.39 8.84
CA VAL A 295 -3.42 -10.44 7.85
C VAL A 295 -2.02 -10.35 7.23
N SER A 296 -1.50 -9.14 7.05
CA SER A 296 -0.23 -8.89 6.35
C SER A 296 1.02 -9.17 7.19
N VAL A 297 0.93 -9.08 8.52
CA VAL A 297 2.05 -9.36 9.45
C VAL A 297 2.18 -10.83 9.85
N LYS A 298 1.20 -11.68 9.50
CA LYS A 298 1.32 -13.12 9.69
C LYS A 298 2.43 -13.67 8.80
N PRO A 299 3.45 -14.36 9.36
CA PRO A 299 4.49 -15.02 8.57
C PRO A 299 3.86 -15.93 7.51
N ARG A 300 4.33 -15.84 6.26
CA ARG A 300 3.84 -16.73 5.19
C ARG A 300 4.79 -17.87 4.96
N VAL A 301 6.00 -17.59 4.50
CA VAL A 301 7.02 -18.59 4.21
C VAL A 301 8.40 -17.96 4.42
N GLU A 302 9.34 -18.73 4.97
CA GLU A 302 10.73 -18.32 5.05
C GLU A 302 11.37 -18.27 3.65
N ASN A 303 12.01 -17.15 3.30
CA ASN A 303 12.81 -17.04 2.09
C ASN A 303 14.28 -17.38 2.39
N ASN A 304 14.79 -18.45 1.76
CA ASN A 304 16.18 -18.89 1.88
C ASN A 304 16.99 -18.65 0.59
N MET A 305 16.45 -17.90 -0.37
CA MET A 305 17.09 -17.65 -1.66
C MET A 305 17.79 -16.29 -1.68
N SER A 306 19.07 -16.30 -2.02
CA SER A 306 19.87 -15.07 -2.18
C SER A 306 19.51 -14.34 -3.48
N TRP A 307 19.82 -13.04 -3.54
CA TRP A 307 19.54 -12.18 -4.71
C TRP A 307 20.05 -12.77 -6.03
N ASN A 308 21.25 -13.35 -6.05
CA ASN A 308 21.89 -13.88 -7.25
C ASN A 308 21.25 -15.17 -7.77
N GLU A 309 20.48 -15.88 -6.94
CA GLU A 309 19.77 -17.10 -7.31
C GLU A 309 18.36 -16.81 -7.85
N LYS A 310 17.84 -15.60 -7.62
CA LYS A 310 16.52 -15.17 -8.07
C LYS A 310 16.51 -14.91 -9.57
N LYS A 311 15.37 -15.20 -10.21
CA LYS A 311 15.13 -14.94 -11.64
C LYS A 311 14.98 -13.44 -11.91
N GLY A 312 15.65 -12.93 -12.94
CA GLY A 312 15.55 -11.53 -13.40
C GLY A 312 14.27 -11.21 -14.18
N GLN A 313 13.12 -11.76 -13.80
CA GLN A 313 11.81 -11.53 -14.43
C GLN A 313 10.86 -10.91 -13.40
N ALA A 314 10.11 -9.88 -13.80
CA ALA A 314 9.09 -9.26 -12.97
C ALA A 314 7.78 -10.03 -13.01
N VAL A 315 7.22 -10.32 -11.84
CA VAL A 315 5.99 -11.11 -11.73
C VAL A 315 4.87 -10.39 -11.00
N TRP A 316 3.65 -10.61 -11.50
CA TRP A 316 2.40 -10.25 -10.82
C TRP A 316 1.37 -11.37 -10.93
N ARG A 317 0.71 -11.71 -9.82
CA ARG A 317 -0.43 -12.65 -9.78
C ARG A 317 -1.54 -12.14 -8.90
N GLY A 318 -2.65 -11.70 -9.49
CA GLY A 318 -3.77 -11.18 -8.73
C GLY A 318 -5.11 -11.33 -9.43
N SER A 319 -6.17 -11.11 -8.67
CA SER A 319 -7.53 -11.09 -9.22
C SER A 319 -7.84 -9.72 -9.83
N SER A 320 -8.84 -9.64 -10.71
CA SER A 320 -9.34 -8.39 -11.31
C SER A 320 -10.19 -7.56 -10.34
N THR A 321 -9.69 -7.34 -9.12
CA THR A 321 -10.45 -6.71 -8.02
C THR A 321 -10.39 -5.19 -8.03
N ASP A 322 -9.73 -4.57 -9.01
CA ASP A 322 -9.60 -3.10 -9.12
C ASP A 322 -10.93 -2.40 -9.33
N GLY A 323 -11.95 -3.10 -9.83
CA GLY A 323 -13.33 -2.64 -9.89
C GLY A 323 -14.23 -3.70 -10.51
N LYS A 324 -15.52 -3.40 -10.66
CA LYS A 324 -16.45 -4.23 -11.44
C LYS A 324 -16.10 -4.11 -12.92
N THR A 325 -15.66 -5.19 -13.57
CA THR A 325 -15.33 -5.18 -15.01
C THR A 325 -16.59 -4.88 -15.85
N PRO A 326 -16.64 -3.76 -16.59
CA PRO A 326 -17.80 -3.41 -17.41
C PRO A 326 -18.00 -4.34 -18.61
N ASP A 327 -19.24 -4.39 -19.12
CA ASP A 327 -19.55 -5.12 -20.36
C ASP A 327 -18.94 -4.46 -21.61
N ASP A 328 -18.70 -3.14 -21.55
CA ASP A 328 -18.02 -2.39 -22.59
C ASP A 328 -16.50 -2.46 -22.40
N ILE A 329 -15.80 -3.05 -23.38
CA ILE A 329 -14.34 -3.18 -23.37
C ILE A 329 -13.63 -1.83 -23.43
N GLN A 330 -14.25 -0.79 -23.99
CA GLN A 330 -13.63 0.55 -24.06
C GLN A 330 -13.42 1.14 -22.66
N GLU A 331 -14.25 0.74 -21.70
CA GLU A 331 -14.17 1.19 -20.31
C GLU A 331 -13.08 0.46 -19.52
N TRP A 332 -12.46 -0.60 -20.07
CA TRP A 332 -11.40 -1.36 -19.38
C TRP A 332 -10.09 -0.58 -19.28
N ASN A 333 -9.94 0.51 -20.04
CA ASN A 333 -8.84 1.46 -19.87
C ASN A 333 -8.82 2.11 -18.48
N LYS A 334 -9.94 2.12 -17.75
CA LYS A 334 -10.06 2.59 -16.37
C LYS A 334 -9.56 1.56 -15.34
N LEU A 335 -9.30 0.33 -15.78
CA LEU A 335 -8.92 -0.81 -14.94
C LEU A 335 -7.41 -1.05 -15.05
N HIS A 336 -6.62 -0.48 -14.14
CA HIS A 336 -5.16 -0.57 -14.22
C HIS A 336 -4.61 -2.00 -14.16
N ARG A 337 -5.25 -2.96 -13.47
CA ARG A 337 -4.77 -4.36 -13.47
C ARG A 337 -5.01 -5.05 -14.81
N HIS A 338 -6.08 -4.69 -15.51
CA HIS A 338 -6.34 -5.19 -16.87
C HIS A 338 -5.30 -4.64 -17.84
N ARG A 339 -4.95 -3.36 -17.72
CA ARG A 339 -3.86 -2.75 -18.49
C ARG A 339 -2.51 -3.40 -18.19
N LEU A 340 -2.19 -3.73 -16.93
CA LEU A 340 -0.97 -4.44 -16.57
C LEU A 340 -0.86 -5.81 -17.26
N VAL A 341 -1.90 -6.64 -17.17
CA VAL A 341 -1.91 -7.98 -17.78
C VAL A 341 -1.87 -7.87 -19.31
N ALA A 342 -2.62 -6.94 -19.90
CA ALA A 342 -2.57 -6.69 -21.34
C ALA A 342 -1.18 -6.25 -21.80
N TYR A 343 -0.54 -5.35 -21.03
CA TYR A 343 0.81 -4.88 -21.31
C TYR A 343 1.85 -6.02 -21.27
N SER A 344 1.78 -6.88 -20.25
CA SER A 344 2.62 -8.09 -20.16
C SER A 344 2.41 -9.03 -21.36
N ASN A 345 1.16 -9.29 -21.75
CA ASN A 345 0.85 -10.15 -22.91
C ASN A 345 1.40 -9.57 -24.23
N ILE A 346 1.28 -8.25 -24.43
CA ILE A 346 1.80 -7.55 -25.62
C ILE A 346 3.33 -7.70 -25.68
N LEU A 347 4.04 -7.43 -24.58
CA LEU A 347 5.49 -7.59 -24.52
C LEU A 347 5.92 -9.04 -24.83
N GLN A 348 5.25 -10.03 -24.23
CA GLN A 348 5.54 -11.45 -24.49
C GLN A 348 5.31 -11.83 -25.95
N SER A 349 4.25 -11.32 -26.60
CA SER A 349 3.99 -11.55 -28.03
C SER A 349 5.06 -10.98 -28.96
N LYS A 350 5.80 -9.96 -28.48
CA LYS A 350 6.96 -9.37 -29.16
C LYS A 350 8.27 -10.06 -28.80
N GLY A 351 8.23 -11.14 -28.01
CA GLY A 351 9.42 -11.86 -27.54
C GLY A 351 10.13 -11.21 -26.35
N ILE A 352 9.53 -10.21 -25.69
CA ILE A 352 10.09 -9.54 -24.51
C ILE A 352 9.54 -10.21 -23.24
N ASP A 353 10.31 -11.12 -22.65
CA ASP A 353 9.90 -11.93 -21.48
C ASP A 353 10.37 -11.34 -20.13
N LEU A 354 10.36 -10.01 -20.01
CA LEU A 354 10.77 -9.32 -18.77
C LEU A 354 9.64 -9.21 -17.73
N ILE A 355 8.38 -9.31 -18.16
CA ILE A 355 7.19 -9.14 -17.31
C ILE A 355 6.25 -10.32 -17.52
N ASP A 356 5.91 -11.01 -16.43
CA ASP A 356 4.90 -12.06 -16.35
C ASP A 356 3.79 -11.65 -15.35
N ALA A 357 2.79 -10.94 -15.85
CA ALA A 357 1.61 -10.53 -15.10
C ALA A 357 0.38 -11.32 -15.55
N LYS A 358 -0.29 -12.03 -14.63
CA LYS A 358 -1.46 -12.88 -14.96
C LYS A 358 -2.57 -12.78 -13.92
N PHE A 359 -3.80 -12.90 -14.42
CA PHE A 359 -4.97 -13.01 -13.54
C PHE A 359 -5.04 -14.38 -12.87
N THR A 360 -5.34 -14.39 -11.57
CA THR A 360 -5.63 -15.60 -10.80
C THR A 360 -7.12 -15.85 -10.62
N LYS A 361 -7.96 -14.82 -10.86
CA LYS A 361 -9.42 -14.90 -10.85
C LYS A 361 -10.03 -13.67 -11.53
N TYR A 362 -11.08 -13.87 -12.32
CA TYR A 362 -11.98 -12.79 -12.74
C TYR A 362 -12.97 -12.51 -11.61
N TRP A 363 -12.88 -11.32 -11.03
CA TRP A 363 -13.65 -10.90 -9.88
C TRP A 363 -14.86 -10.06 -10.30
N LYS A 364 -16.06 -10.51 -9.94
CA LYS A 364 -17.34 -9.79 -10.08
C LYS A 364 -17.48 -9.04 -11.43
N PRO A 365 -17.40 -9.74 -12.58
CA PRO A 365 -17.71 -9.12 -13.87
C PRO A 365 -19.14 -8.55 -13.87
N GLN A 366 -19.42 -7.56 -14.71
CA GLN A 366 -20.73 -6.94 -14.74
C GLN A 366 -21.85 -7.89 -15.12
N SER A 367 -21.59 -8.72 -16.12
CA SER A 367 -22.42 -9.84 -16.49
C SER A 367 -21.57 -11.08 -16.72
N ASP A 368 -22.10 -12.24 -16.37
CA ASP A 368 -21.46 -13.52 -16.68
C ASP A 368 -21.56 -13.85 -18.17
N ASP A 369 -22.56 -13.32 -18.88
CA ASP A 369 -22.77 -13.61 -20.31
C ASP A 369 -21.89 -12.76 -21.25
N THR A 370 -21.59 -11.51 -20.86
CA THR A 370 -20.83 -10.57 -21.69
C THR A 370 -19.44 -10.30 -21.13
N ALA A 371 -19.33 -9.64 -19.98
CA ALA A 371 -18.03 -9.26 -19.42
C ALA A 371 -17.12 -10.48 -19.16
N LEU A 372 -17.63 -11.56 -18.56
CA LEU A 372 -16.81 -12.76 -18.31
C LEU A 372 -16.36 -13.44 -19.62
N ARG A 373 -17.24 -13.52 -20.62
CA ARG A 373 -16.89 -14.07 -21.94
C ARG A 373 -15.82 -13.23 -22.63
N LEU A 374 -15.94 -11.89 -22.59
CA LEU A 374 -14.94 -10.98 -23.14
C LEU A 374 -13.60 -11.10 -22.40
N LEU A 375 -13.62 -11.26 -21.07
CA LEU A 375 -12.40 -11.46 -20.28
C LEU A 375 -11.68 -12.74 -20.73
N LYS A 376 -12.41 -13.84 -20.88
CA LYS A 376 -11.87 -15.11 -21.38
C LYS A 376 -11.34 -15.02 -22.81
N GLN A 377 -11.98 -14.21 -23.67
CA GLN A 377 -11.51 -13.98 -25.04
C GLN A 377 -10.22 -13.18 -25.10
N ASN A 378 -10.06 -12.15 -24.25
CA ASN A 378 -8.92 -11.24 -24.29
C ASN A 378 -7.72 -11.69 -23.44
N PHE A 379 -7.98 -12.38 -22.33
CA PHE A 379 -6.96 -12.79 -21.35
C PHE A 379 -6.84 -14.30 -21.18
N GLY A 380 -7.70 -15.08 -21.86
CA GLY A 380 -7.73 -16.53 -21.78
C GLY A 380 -8.54 -17.07 -20.59
N GLU A 381 -8.68 -18.40 -20.56
CA GLU A 381 -9.11 -19.10 -19.35
C GLU A 381 -8.03 -18.95 -18.27
N ILE A 382 -8.43 -19.02 -17.00
CA ILE A 382 -7.51 -18.92 -15.86
C ILE A 382 -7.08 -20.33 -15.45
N PRO A 383 -5.88 -20.81 -15.83
CA PRO A 383 -5.38 -22.08 -15.35
C PRO A 383 -4.96 -21.98 -13.88
N ASP A 384 -5.01 -23.11 -13.16
CA ASP A 384 -4.50 -23.21 -11.79
C ASP A 384 -3.03 -22.79 -11.68
N ALA A 385 -2.24 -22.99 -12.75
CA ALA A 385 -0.84 -22.58 -12.85
C ALA A 385 -0.63 -21.05 -12.76
N ASN A 386 -1.68 -20.23 -12.95
CA ASN A 386 -1.59 -18.80 -12.68
C ASN A 386 -1.48 -18.53 -11.18
N PHE A 387 -2.04 -19.37 -10.32
CA PHE A 387 -1.88 -19.17 -8.88
C PHE A 387 -0.42 -19.36 -8.48
N MET A 388 0.11 -18.37 -7.75
CA MET A 388 1.47 -18.40 -7.25
C MET A 388 1.42 -18.13 -5.74
N ASN A 389 1.90 -19.08 -4.95
CA ASN A 389 2.07 -18.85 -3.52
C ASN A 389 3.28 -17.94 -3.27
N PHE A 390 3.46 -17.49 -2.03
CA PHE A 390 4.55 -16.58 -1.66
C PHE A 390 5.94 -17.16 -1.93
N SER A 391 6.18 -18.45 -1.67
CA SER A 391 7.49 -19.07 -1.87
C SER A 391 7.91 -19.12 -3.34
N ILE A 392 6.95 -19.16 -4.28
CA ILE A 392 7.25 -19.05 -5.72
C ILE A 392 7.49 -17.59 -6.11
N HIS A 393 6.74 -16.63 -5.56
CA HIS A 393 7.02 -15.20 -5.80
C HIS A 393 8.45 -14.86 -5.41
N TYR A 394 8.91 -15.31 -4.25
CA TYR A 394 10.25 -15.00 -3.70
C TYR A 394 11.41 -15.54 -4.55
N LYS A 395 11.14 -16.36 -5.59
CA LYS A 395 12.16 -16.80 -6.56
C LYS A 395 12.46 -15.79 -7.65
N HIS A 396 11.82 -14.63 -7.64
CA HIS A 396 11.97 -13.58 -8.65
C HIS A 396 12.62 -12.36 -8.01
N LYS A 397 13.53 -11.69 -8.73
CA LYS A 397 14.16 -10.46 -8.27
C LYS A 397 13.15 -9.31 -8.16
N TYR A 398 12.12 -9.34 -8.99
CA TYR A 398 11.23 -8.21 -9.24
C TYR A 398 9.77 -8.60 -8.97
N LEU A 399 9.14 -7.91 -8.03
CA LEU A 399 7.74 -8.13 -7.65
C LEU A 399 6.91 -6.90 -7.95
N ILE A 400 5.86 -7.05 -8.77
CA ILE A 400 4.95 -5.95 -9.05
C ILE A 400 3.82 -5.96 -8.02
N VAL A 401 3.47 -4.79 -7.53
CA VAL A 401 2.34 -4.55 -6.62
C VAL A 401 1.44 -3.49 -7.23
N ALA A 402 0.17 -3.86 -7.43
CA ALA A 402 -0.86 -2.99 -7.98
C ALA A 402 -2.03 -2.94 -6.99
N ASP A 403 -2.51 -1.75 -6.66
CA ASP A 403 -3.74 -1.61 -5.86
C ASP A 403 -4.93 -2.36 -6.50
N GLY A 404 -5.85 -2.82 -5.66
CA GLY A 404 -7.12 -3.42 -6.07
C GLY A 404 -8.22 -2.37 -6.05
N ALA A 405 -9.41 -2.71 -5.54
CA ALA A 405 -10.40 -1.69 -5.22
C ALA A 405 -9.82 -0.66 -4.24
N THR A 406 -8.88 -1.11 -3.42
CA THR A 406 -8.16 -0.38 -2.37
C THR A 406 -6.69 -0.84 -2.32
N PHE A 407 -5.93 -0.42 -1.30
CA PHE A 407 -4.50 -0.76 -1.19
C PHE A 407 -4.23 -2.28 -1.25
N ALA A 408 -3.08 -2.65 -1.81
CA ALA A 408 -2.65 -4.06 -1.88
C ALA A 408 -1.86 -4.50 -0.63
N GLU A 409 -2.48 -5.30 0.25
CA GLU A 409 -1.91 -5.72 1.54
C GLU A 409 -0.64 -6.59 1.40
N ARG A 410 -0.50 -7.28 0.26
CA ARG A 410 0.69 -8.08 -0.06
C ARG A 410 1.98 -7.26 -0.12
N PHE A 411 1.88 -5.95 -0.27
CA PHE A 411 3.03 -5.05 -0.21
C PHE A 411 3.82 -5.26 1.09
N HIS A 412 3.13 -5.31 2.22
CA HIS A 412 3.79 -5.51 3.52
C HIS A 412 4.43 -6.88 3.62
N THR A 413 3.76 -7.93 3.12
CA THR A 413 4.34 -9.29 3.13
C THR A 413 5.59 -9.36 2.26
N PHE A 414 5.58 -8.76 1.07
CA PHE A 414 6.76 -8.73 0.20
C PHE A 414 7.92 -7.96 0.84
N LEU A 415 7.66 -6.80 1.46
CA LEU A 415 8.69 -6.08 2.23
C LEU A 415 9.24 -6.93 3.37
N ARG A 416 8.42 -7.71 4.07
CA ARG A 416 8.87 -8.48 5.24
C ARG A 416 9.63 -9.76 4.91
N GLU A 417 9.37 -10.37 3.76
CA GLU A 417 9.70 -11.78 3.55
C GLU A 417 10.39 -12.07 2.21
N SER A 418 10.26 -11.22 1.19
CA SER A 418 10.67 -11.60 -0.17
C SER A 418 12.14 -11.34 -0.51
N GLU A 419 12.77 -10.35 0.13
CA GLU A 419 14.08 -9.79 -0.28
C GLU A 419 14.18 -9.58 -1.81
N SER A 420 13.10 -9.08 -2.40
CA SER A 420 12.96 -8.80 -3.83
C SER A 420 12.69 -7.31 -4.01
N LEU A 421 13.08 -6.75 -5.16
CA LEU A 421 12.78 -5.38 -5.49
C LEU A 421 11.30 -5.25 -5.85
N ILE A 422 10.60 -4.35 -5.18
CA ILE A 422 9.17 -4.14 -5.36
C ILE A 422 8.93 -2.94 -6.28
N PHE A 423 8.15 -3.14 -7.33
CA PHE A 423 7.61 -2.11 -8.20
C PHE A 423 6.15 -1.85 -7.81
N ARG A 424 5.83 -0.67 -7.25
CA ARG A 424 4.51 -0.39 -6.66
C ARG A 424 3.77 0.70 -7.42
N ALA A 425 2.63 0.34 -8.03
CA ALA A 425 1.64 1.28 -8.55
C ALA A 425 0.47 1.39 -7.57
N ARG A 426 0.27 2.58 -7.00
CA ARG A 426 -0.72 2.82 -5.94
C ARG A 426 -1.46 4.15 -6.09
N VAL A 427 -2.68 4.16 -5.61
CA VAL A 427 -3.50 5.35 -5.33
C VAL A 427 -3.64 5.53 -3.82
N PHE A 428 -3.81 4.41 -3.12
CA PHE A 428 -4.22 4.37 -1.74
C PHE A 428 -3.01 4.41 -0.82
N SER A 429 -3.06 5.26 0.21
CA SER A 429 -2.12 5.22 1.33
C SER A 429 -2.64 4.29 2.43
N ASP A 430 -1.75 3.56 3.05
CA ASP A 430 -1.99 2.70 4.21
C ASP A 430 -1.17 3.18 5.41
N TRP A 431 -1.30 2.46 6.54
CA TRP A 431 -0.65 2.82 7.80
C TRP A 431 0.88 2.83 7.74
N THR A 432 1.51 2.31 6.68
CA THR A 432 2.98 2.25 6.53
C THR A 432 3.55 3.43 5.74
N ASP A 433 2.73 4.21 5.04
CA ASP A 433 3.18 5.23 4.07
C ASP A 433 4.06 6.34 4.66
N HIS A 434 3.84 6.68 5.93
CA HIS A 434 4.67 7.67 6.63
C HIS A 434 6.12 7.19 6.86
N TRP A 435 6.37 5.87 6.84
CA TRP A 435 7.69 5.28 7.02
C TRP A 435 8.30 4.74 5.73
N VAL A 436 7.51 4.08 4.88
CA VAL A 436 8.03 3.40 3.69
C VAL A 436 8.29 4.42 2.57
N LYS A 437 9.57 4.64 2.22
CA LYS A 437 9.97 5.67 1.24
C LYS A 437 10.20 5.10 -0.17
N PRO A 438 9.69 5.78 -1.23
CA PRO A 438 10.02 5.45 -2.61
C PRO A 438 11.52 5.63 -2.86
N TYR A 439 12.07 4.80 -3.75
CA TYR A 439 13.49 4.67 -4.09
C TYR A 439 14.44 4.29 -2.93
N THR A 440 13.94 4.18 -1.71
CA THR A 440 14.68 3.58 -0.57
C THR A 440 14.24 2.14 -0.32
N HIS A 441 12.92 1.88 -0.32
CA HIS A 441 12.38 0.56 0.02
C HIS A 441 11.67 -0.13 -1.17
N TYR A 442 11.30 0.64 -2.20
CA TYR A 442 10.58 0.15 -3.39
C TYR A 442 10.70 1.18 -4.53
N ILE A 443 10.36 0.80 -5.75
CA ILE A 443 10.29 1.71 -6.90
C ILE A 443 8.82 2.07 -7.18
N PRO A 444 8.43 3.35 -7.11
CA PRO A 444 7.08 3.77 -7.49
C PRO A 444 6.89 3.67 -9.00
N ILE A 445 5.71 3.21 -9.43
CA ILE A 445 5.32 3.04 -10.83
C ILE A 445 4.03 3.81 -11.10
N SER A 446 3.93 4.40 -12.29
CA SER A 446 2.74 5.11 -12.75
C SER A 446 1.55 4.17 -12.93
N LEU A 447 0.33 4.64 -12.62
CA LEU A 447 -0.90 3.83 -12.75
C LEU A 447 -1.23 3.41 -14.19
N ASN A 448 -0.64 4.08 -15.17
CA ASN A 448 -0.74 3.70 -16.58
C ASN A 448 0.39 2.75 -17.04
N TRP A 449 1.28 2.32 -16.15
CA TRP A 449 2.38 1.38 -16.42
C TRP A 449 3.43 1.85 -17.44
N SER A 450 3.39 3.13 -17.83
CA SER A 450 4.27 3.70 -18.87
C SER A 450 5.76 3.66 -18.52
N ASP A 451 6.09 3.66 -17.23
CA ASP A 451 7.45 3.64 -16.69
C ASP A 451 7.90 2.26 -16.20
N LEU A 452 7.03 1.25 -16.22
CA LEU A 452 7.34 -0.08 -15.64
C LEU A 452 8.47 -0.78 -16.37
N LEU A 453 8.44 -0.81 -17.71
CA LEU A 453 9.46 -1.52 -18.49
C LEU A 453 10.84 -0.89 -18.30
N SER A 454 10.94 0.44 -18.45
CA SER A 454 12.20 1.17 -18.25
C SER A 454 12.72 1.07 -16.81
N ALA A 455 11.84 0.99 -15.81
CA ALA A 455 12.26 0.77 -14.42
C ALA A 455 12.84 -0.64 -14.21
N ILE A 456 12.31 -1.66 -14.89
CA ILE A 456 12.86 -3.03 -14.87
C ILE A 456 14.19 -3.10 -15.63
N GLU A 457 14.29 -2.46 -16.80
CA GLU A 457 15.54 -2.37 -17.57
C GLU A 457 16.63 -1.68 -16.75
N TRP A 458 16.30 -0.58 -16.08
CA TRP A 458 17.20 0.07 -15.12
C TRP A 458 17.63 -0.89 -14.00
N ALA A 459 16.70 -1.65 -13.42
CA ALA A 459 17.06 -2.58 -12.34
C ALA A 459 17.98 -3.73 -12.81
N ILE A 460 17.89 -4.11 -14.09
CA ILE A 460 18.78 -5.09 -14.71
C ILE A 460 20.16 -4.49 -14.98
N GLU A 461 20.22 -3.26 -15.50
CA GLU A 461 21.48 -2.56 -15.79
C GLU A 461 22.24 -2.19 -14.52
N TYR A 462 21.53 -1.75 -13.48
CA TYR A 462 22.05 -1.31 -12.18
C TYR A 462 21.68 -2.32 -11.08
N ASP A 463 22.05 -3.60 -11.27
CA ASP A 463 21.64 -4.72 -10.39
C ASP A 463 22.08 -4.53 -8.93
N SER A 464 23.23 -3.91 -8.68
CA SER A 464 23.69 -3.61 -7.32
C SER A 464 22.80 -2.60 -6.59
N GLU A 465 22.37 -1.56 -7.30
CA GLU A 465 21.48 -0.52 -6.80
C GLU A 465 20.08 -1.09 -6.59
N ALA A 466 19.60 -1.91 -7.51
CA ALA A 466 18.35 -2.65 -7.39
C ALA A 466 18.36 -3.58 -6.16
N GLN A 467 19.45 -4.33 -5.97
CA GLN A 467 19.65 -5.19 -4.80
C GLN A 467 19.64 -4.37 -3.51
N LYS A 468 20.30 -3.21 -3.49
CA LYS A 468 20.35 -2.34 -2.32
C LYS A 468 18.96 -1.87 -1.90
N ILE A 469 18.11 -1.43 -2.84
CA ILE A 469 16.72 -1.05 -2.55
C ILE A 469 15.91 -2.24 -2.03
N ALA A 470 16.07 -3.42 -2.64
CA ALA A 470 15.41 -4.64 -2.19
C ALA A 470 15.80 -5.02 -0.75
N GLN A 471 17.10 -4.92 -0.43
CA GLN A 471 17.64 -5.19 0.90
C GLN A 471 17.15 -4.17 1.93
N ASP A 472 17.15 -2.88 1.60
CA ASP A 472 16.69 -1.84 2.51
C ASP A 472 15.18 -1.96 2.78
N GLY A 473 14.37 -2.26 1.76
CA GLY A 473 12.96 -2.60 1.92
C GLY A 473 12.74 -3.84 2.78
N PHE A 474 13.58 -4.87 2.59
CA PHE A 474 13.54 -6.09 3.39
C PHE A 474 13.87 -5.85 4.87
N MET A 475 14.96 -5.14 5.13
CA MET A 475 15.39 -4.80 6.49
C MET A 475 14.38 -3.90 7.18
N PHE A 476 13.79 -2.93 6.47
CA PHE A 476 12.69 -2.14 6.96
C PHE A 476 11.50 -3.02 7.37
N GLY A 477 11.05 -3.92 6.49
CA GLY A 477 9.95 -4.85 6.80
C GLY A 477 10.24 -5.72 8.03
N LYS A 478 11.45 -6.24 8.14
CA LYS A 478 11.87 -7.11 9.26
C LYS A 478 11.93 -6.38 10.61
N THR A 479 12.21 -5.08 10.62
CA THR A 479 12.49 -4.33 11.85
C THR A 479 11.43 -3.30 12.23
N GLN A 480 10.62 -2.83 11.26
CA GLN A 480 9.66 -1.73 11.44
C GLN A 480 8.24 -2.05 10.93
N LEU A 481 7.98 -3.24 10.39
CA LEU A 481 6.64 -3.73 10.02
C LEU A 481 6.25 -5.00 10.76
N ARG A 482 6.60 -5.09 12.04
CA ARG A 482 6.23 -6.21 12.92
C ARG A 482 4.84 -6.01 13.49
N PHE A 483 4.32 -7.05 14.14
CA PHE A 483 3.08 -6.96 14.89
C PHE A 483 3.17 -5.92 16.01
N GLU A 484 4.32 -5.82 16.66
CA GLU A 484 4.63 -4.82 17.68
C GLU A 484 4.59 -3.40 17.11
N ASP A 485 5.13 -3.17 15.90
CA ASP A 485 5.12 -1.86 15.26
C ASP A 485 3.69 -1.41 14.91
N MET A 486 2.83 -2.36 14.52
CA MET A 486 1.39 -2.08 14.38
C MET A 486 0.76 -1.63 15.70
N GLN A 487 1.04 -2.33 16.81
CA GLN A 487 0.51 -1.97 18.14
C GLN A 487 0.98 -0.58 18.55
N CYS A 488 2.27 -0.28 18.36
CA CYS A 488 2.87 1.02 18.63
C CYS A 488 2.21 2.12 17.79
N HIS A 489 2.02 1.90 16.49
CA HIS A 489 1.33 2.85 15.61
C HIS A 489 -0.11 3.13 16.06
N MET A 490 -0.88 2.08 16.33
CA MET A 490 -2.26 2.26 16.79
C MET A 490 -2.32 2.95 18.16
N PHE A 491 -1.39 2.66 19.07
CA PHE A 491 -1.33 3.36 20.35
C PHE A 491 -1.02 4.84 20.17
N ALA A 492 -0.10 5.21 19.29
CA ALA A 492 0.16 6.62 18.97
C ALA A 492 -1.09 7.34 18.47
N LEU A 493 -1.84 6.72 17.53
CA LEU A 493 -3.10 7.28 17.04
C LEU A 493 -4.14 7.42 18.16
N LEU A 494 -4.30 6.39 19.00
CA LEU A 494 -5.29 6.40 20.08
C LEU A 494 -4.94 7.37 21.20
N MET A 495 -3.65 7.58 21.48
CA MET A 495 -3.17 8.61 22.39
C MET A 495 -3.56 10.00 21.88
N GLU A 496 -3.27 10.32 20.61
CA GLU A 496 -3.63 11.60 20.00
C GLU A 496 -5.15 11.82 20.00
N TYR A 497 -5.90 10.76 19.66
CA TYR A 497 -7.35 10.80 19.65
C TYR A 497 -7.93 11.01 21.05
N ASP A 498 -7.45 10.28 22.06
CA ASP A 498 -7.84 10.46 23.47
C ASP A 498 -7.54 11.89 23.94
N ASP A 499 -6.36 12.44 23.60
CA ASP A 499 -5.94 13.79 23.95
C ASP A 499 -6.93 14.87 23.50
N ARG A 500 -7.49 14.71 22.29
CA ARG A 500 -8.41 15.67 21.68
C ARG A 500 -9.86 15.57 22.18
N LEU A 501 -10.22 14.62 23.05
CA LEU A 501 -11.60 14.49 23.52
C LEU A 501 -12.00 15.60 24.49
N SER A 502 -13.17 16.22 24.25
CA SER A 502 -13.63 17.39 25.01
C SER A 502 -14.13 17.11 26.43
N GLU A 503 -14.41 15.84 26.80
CA GLU A 503 -15.07 15.44 28.06
C GLU A 503 -14.10 15.03 29.18
N LYS A 504 -12.81 15.41 29.11
CA LYS A 504 -11.82 15.05 30.15
C LYS A 504 -12.05 15.70 31.53
N GLU A 505 -13.01 16.62 31.63
CA GLU A 505 -13.55 17.08 32.92
C GLU A 505 -14.84 16.29 33.22
N ASN A 506 -14.83 15.48 34.29
CA ASN A 506 -15.99 14.82 34.95
C ASN A 506 -16.39 13.39 34.52
N LEU A 507 -15.43 12.47 34.38
CA LEU A 507 -15.70 11.02 34.42
C LEU A 507 -15.41 10.37 35.79
N SER A 508 -14.73 11.06 36.71
CA SER A 508 -14.56 10.64 38.11
C SER A 508 -15.82 10.85 38.96
N ASP A 509 -16.69 11.80 38.59
CA ASP A 509 -17.80 12.26 39.45
C ASP A 509 -19.13 11.57 39.13
N LYS A 510 -19.12 10.50 38.32
CA LYS A 510 -20.31 9.69 37.99
C LYS A 510 -20.21 8.22 38.42
N ILE A 511 -19.23 7.88 39.26
CA ILE A 511 -19.12 6.56 39.91
C ILE A 511 -19.04 6.75 41.44
N SER A 512 -19.95 7.55 41.99
CA SER A 512 -20.23 7.61 43.44
C SER A 512 -21.62 7.09 43.73
#